data_AF-F5RN41-F1
#
_entry.id   AF-F5RN41-F1
#
_cell.length_a   1.000
_cell.length_b   1.000
_cell.length_c   1.000
_cell.angle_alpha   90.00
_cell.angle_beta   90.00
_cell.angle_gamma   90.00
#
_symmetry.space_group_name_H-M   'P 1'
#
loop_
_entity.id
_entity.type
_entity.pdbx_description
1 polymer ?
#
loop_
_entity_poly.entity_id
_entity_poly.type
_entity_poly.pdbx_seq_one_letter_code
_entity_poly.pdbx_strand_id
1 'polypeptide(L)'
;MKIPAVNRKEVISMREENEAIAELIGVLHRLVNVLEEFVQSSEGEEPLPTEKTEAPTLEEVRAVLAKLSVEGHSAAVKSLIAKFGANKLSDIAPEQYAALLKEAERIGT
;
A
#
# COMPACT_ATOMS: atom_id res chain seq x y z
N MET A 1 -34.28 -10.17 -42.72
CA MET A 1 -32.96 -9.75 -42.19
C MET A 1 -31.88 -10.47 -42.97
N LYS A 2 -31.04 -9.75 -43.73
CA LYS A 2 -29.83 -10.32 -44.34
C LYS A 2 -28.74 -10.28 -43.28
N ILE A 3 -28.33 -11.44 -42.76
CA ILE A 3 -27.16 -11.53 -41.89
C ILE A 3 -25.94 -11.18 -42.77
N PRO A 4 -25.10 -10.20 -42.38
CA PRO A 4 -23.93 -9.86 -43.17
C PRO A 4 -22.98 -11.07 -43.23
N ALA A 5 -22.53 -11.43 -44.43
CA ALA A 5 -21.56 -12.49 -44.62
C ALA A 5 -20.23 -12.03 -44.02
N VAL A 6 -19.84 -12.61 -42.89
CA VAL A 6 -18.59 -12.26 -42.21
C VAL A 6 -17.41 -12.71 -43.09
N ASN A 7 -16.54 -11.76 -43.44
CA ASN A 7 -15.43 -11.99 -44.35
C ASN A 7 -14.41 -12.96 -43.71
N ARG A 8 -13.96 -13.98 -44.45
CA ARG A 8 -12.99 -14.98 -43.96
C ARG A 8 -11.72 -14.35 -43.39
N LYS A 9 -11.27 -13.21 -43.93
CA LYS A 9 -10.10 -12.47 -43.43
C LYS A 9 -10.33 -11.85 -42.04
N GLU A 10 -11.53 -11.32 -41.79
CA GLU A 10 -11.90 -10.76 -40.47
C GLU A 10 -12.05 -11.86 -39.41
N VAL A 11 -12.59 -13.03 -39.79
CA VAL A 11 -12.68 -14.18 -38.87
C VAL A 11 -11.30 -14.67 -38.43
N ILE A 12 -10.31 -14.62 -39.33
CA ILE A 12 -8.93 -15.02 -39.02
C ILE A 12 -8.28 -13.99 -38.09
N SER A 13 -8.39 -12.69 -38.40
CA SER A 13 -7.88 -11.60 -37.53
C SER A 13 -8.46 -11.68 -36.12
N MET A 14 -9.77 -11.88 -36.00
CA MET A 14 -10.44 -11.97 -34.70
C MET A 14 -10.02 -13.21 -33.90
N ARG A 15 -9.65 -14.31 -34.57
CA ARG A 15 -9.10 -15.49 -33.88
C ARG A 15 -7.69 -15.24 -33.36
N GLU A 16 -6.86 -14.54 -34.12
CA GLU A 16 -5.50 -14.16 -33.70
C GLU A 16 -5.54 -13.19 -32.50
N GLU A 17 -6.45 -12.21 -32.53
CA GLU A 17 -6.68 -11.30 -31.41
C GLU A 17 -7.17 -12.03 -30.16
N ASN A 18 -8.12 -12.96 -30.30
CA ASN A 18 -8.62 -13.76 -29.18
C ASN A 18 -7.54 -14.68 -28.58
N GLU A 19 -6.64 -15.20 -29.41
CA GLU A 19 -5.49 -15.99 -28.94
C GLU A 19 -4.53 -15.12 -28.12
N ALA A 20 -4.20 -13.92 -28.62
CA ALA A 20 -3.35 -12.97 -27.89
C ALA A 20 -3.99 -12.53 -26.56
N ILE A 21 -5.32 -12.38 -26.52
CA ILE A 21 -6.06 -12.11 -25.28
C ILE A 21 -5.96 -13.29 -24.31
N ALA A 22 -6.07 -14.53 -24.79
CA ALA A 22 -5.95 -15.72 -23.96
C ALA A 22 -4.54 -15.84 -23.34
N GLU A 23 -3.49 -15.54 -24.12
CA GLU A 23 -2.12 -15.50 -23.61
C GLU A 23 -1.93 -14.41 -22.54
N LEU A 24 -2.46 -13.20 -22.77
CA LEU A 24 -2.40 -12.11 -21.80
C LEU A 24 -3.08 -12.47 -20.47
N ILE A 25 -4.26 -13.09 -20.54
CA ILE A 25 -4.98 -13.58 -19.35
C ILE A 25 -4.12 -14.61 -18.61
N GLY A 26 -3.45 -15.52 -19.33
CA GLY A 26 -2.54 -16.50 -18.76
C GLY A 26 -1.36 -15.86 -18.03
N VAL A 27 -0.77 -14.80 -18.58
CA VAL A 27 0.31 -14.04 -17.94
C VAL A 27 -0.18 -13.31 -16.70
N LEU A 28 -1.36 -12.69 -16.75
CA LEU A 28 -1.95 -12.00 -15.61
C LEU A 28 -2.26 -12.96 -14.45
N HIS A 29 -2.82 -14.14 -14.74
CA HIS A 29 -3.04 -15.15 -13.71
C HIS A 29 -1.74 -15.64 -13.06
N ARG A 30 -0.66 -15.80 -13.84
CA ARG A 30 0.66 -16.14 -13.30
C ARG A 30 1.21 -15.03 -12.39
N LEU A 31 1.04 -13.77 -12.78
CA LEU A 31 1.47 -12.63 -11.97
C LEU A 31 0.70 -12.56 -10.65
N VAL A 32 -0.63 -12.75 -10.69
CA VAL A 32 -1.47 -12.81 -9.48
C VAL A 32 -0.99 -13.91 -8.55
N ASN A 33 -0.72 -15.11 -9.06
CA ASN A 33 -0.25 -16.23 -8.24
C ASN A 33 1.10 -15.96 -7.56
N VAL A 34 2.03 -15.30 -8.26
CA VAL A 34 3.33 -14.87 -7.68
C VAL A 34 3.15 -13.79 -6.60
N LEU A 35 2.21 -12.86 -6.82
CA LEU A 35 1.89 -11.83 -5.83
C LEU A 35 1.21 -12.42 -4.59
N GLU A 36 0.30 -13.38 -4.75
CA GLU A 36 -0.32 -14.10 -3.62
C GLU A 36 0.73 -14.86 -2.79
N GLU A 37 1.68 -15.52 -3.45
CA GLU A 37 2.79 -16.21 -2.78
C GLU A 37 3.71 -15.24 -2.03
N PHE A 38 3.94 -14.04 -2.59
CA PHE A 38 4.72 -12.99 -1.94
C PHE A 38 4.02 -12.40 -0.71
N VAL A 39 2.70 -12.23 -0.78
CA VAL A 39 1.88 -11.74 0.35
C VAL A 39 1.83 -12.79 1.48
N GLN A 40 1.71 -14.08 1.16
CA GLN A 40 1.70 -15.17 2.16
C GLN A 40 3.07 -15.45 2.77
N SER A 41 4.17 -15.25 2.02
CA SER A 41 5.53 -15.40 2.56
C SER A 41 5.94 -14.27 3.51
N SER A 42 5.10 -13.24 3.64
CA SER A 42 5.22 -12.13 4.58
C SER A 42 4.28 -12.26 5.79
N GLU A 43 3.91 -13.48 6.19
CA GLU A 43 3.28 -13.76 7.48
C GLU A 43 4.30 -13.63 8.64
N GLY A 44 4.82 -12.41 8.80
CA GLY A 44 4.98 -11.81 10.11
C GLY A 44 3.65 -11.15 10.44
N GLU A 45 2.97 -11.69 11.44
CA GLU A 45 1.71 -11.23 12.02
C GLU A 45 1.65 -9.69 12.13
N GLU A 46 0.99 -9.03 11.17
CA GLU A 46 0.54 -7.65 11.30
C GLU A 46 -0.89 -7.58 10.72
N PRO A 47 -1.89 -7.21 11.53
CA PRO A 47 -3.27 -7.25 11.09
C PRO A 47 -3.47 -6.23 9.96
N LEU A 48 -3.99 -6.72 8.83
CA LEU A 48 -4.43 -5.94 7.69
C LEU A 48 -5.23 -4.71 8.17
N PRO A 49 -4.81 -3.47 7.84
CA PRO A 49 -5.65 -2.31 8.06
C PRO A 49 -6.83 -2.44 7.10
N THR A 50 -7.97 -2.83 7.65
CA THR A 50 -9.26 -2.59 7.03
C THR A 50 -9.27 -1.15 6.53
N GLU A 51 -9.66 -0.96 5.27
CA GLU A 51 -10.07 0.34 4.73
C GLU A 51 -11.14 0.93 5.63
N LYS A 52 -10.67 1.64 6.63
CA LYS A 52 -11.37 2.72 7.26
C LYS A 52 -10.39 3.86 7.20
N THR A 53 -10.90 5.03 6.88
CA THR A 53 -10.32 6.30 7.28
C THR A 53 -10.24 6.39 8.81
N GLU A 54 -9.52 5.46 9.44
CA GLU A 54 -9.21 5.44 10.85
C GLU A 54 -7.81 6.02 10.97
N ALA A 55 -7.67 6.98 11.87
CA ALA A 55 -6.42 7.66 12.13
C ALA A 55 -5.28 6.64 12.31
N PRO A 56 -4.05 6.97 11.86
CA PRO A 56 -2.92 6.05 11.96
C PRO A 56 -2.79 5.52 13.37
N THR A 57 -2.46 4.24 13.51
CA THR A 57 -2.46 3.57 14.80
C THR A 57 -1.25 4.01 15.64
N LEU A 58 -1.36 3.90 16.97
CA LEU A 58 -0.26 4.21 17.89
C LEU A 58 1.01 3.40 17.56
N GLU A 59 0.86 2.16 17.10
CA GLU A 59 1.98 1.28 16.74
C GLU A 59 2.74 1.77 15.51
N GLU A 60 2.04 2.10 14.43
CA GLU A 60 2.66 2.64 13.20
C GLU A 60 3.46 3.91 13.52
N VAL A 61 2.88 4.81 14.32
CA VAL A 61 3.53 6.05 14.71
C VAL A 61 4.76 5.77 15.59
N ARG A 62 4.70 4.79 16.51
CA ARG A 62 5.87 4.37 17.28
C ARG A 62 6.96 3.82 16.38
N ALA A 63 6.63 3.01 15.38
CA ALA A 63 7.59 2.42 14.47
C ALA A 63 8.35 3.49 13.69
N VAL A 64 7.66 4.48 13.13
CA VAL A 64 8.29 5.60 12.39
C VAL A 64 9.16 6.46 13.30
N LEU A 65 8.65 6.84 14.48
CA LEU A 65 9.43 7.61 15.44
C LEU A 65 10.65 6.85 15.98
N ALA A 66 10.53 5.53 16.15
CA ALA A 66 11.64 4.68 16.55
C ALA A 66 12.71 4.63 15.46
N LYS A 67 12.33 4.48 14.19
CA LYS A 67 13.27 4.56 13.05
C LYS A 67 14.03 5.89 13.04
N LEU A 68 13.31 7.02 13.14
CA LEU A 68 13.95 8.34 13.25
C LEU A 68 14.89 8.46 14.45
N SER A 69 14.50 7.89 15.59
CA SER A 69 15.34 7.89 16.79
C SER A 69 16.62 7.09 16.58
N VAL A 70 16.56 5.97 15.85
CA VAL A 70 17.72 5.13 15.49
C VAL A 70 18.62 5.84 14.49
N GLU A 71 18.05 6.60 13.57
CA GLU A 71 18.77 7.46 12.61
C GLU A 71 19.48 8.66 13.28
N GLY A 72 19.26 8.88 14.58
CA GLY A 72 19.89 9.95 15.36
C GLY A 72 19.02 11.19 15.56
N HIS A 73 17.79 11.20 15.04
CA HIS A 73 16.84 12.30 15.17
C HIS A 73 15.99 12.25 16.46
N SER A 74 16.44 11.52 17.48
CA SER A 74 15.74 11.33 18.76
C SER A 74 15.36 12.65 19.47
N ALA A 75 16.20 13.68 19.38
CA ALA A 75 15.93 15.01 19.95
C ALA A 75 14.82 15.76 19.18
N ALA A 76 14.78 15.62 17.86
CA ALA A 76 13.76 16.21 17.01
C ALA A 76 12.40 15.51 17.21
N VAL A 77 12.40 14.18 17.36
CA VAL A 77 11.22 13.39 17.74
C VAL A 77 10.65 13.83 19.09
N LYS A 78 11.50 14.00 20.12
CA LYS A 78 11.05 14.50 21.43
C LYS A 78 10.44 15.90 21.34
N SER A 79 11.09 16.79 20.59
CA SER A 79 10.59 18.15 20.38
C SER A 79 9.25 18.16 19.63
N LEU A 80 9.08 17.21 18.69
CA LEU A 80 7.84 17.02 17.97
C LEU A 80 6.71 16.60 18.91
N ILE A 81 6.90 15.55 19.73
CA ILE A 81 5.91 15.10 20.71
C ILE A 81 5.54 16.24 21.69
N ALA A 82 6.53 17.01 22.14
CA ALA A 82 6.31 18.18 22.99
C ALA A 82 5.52 19.30 22.30
N LYS A 83 5.70 19.50 20.99
CA LYS A 83 4.94 20.48 20.18
C LYS A 83 3.45 20.13 20.11
N PHE A 84 3.12 18.84 20.19
CA PHE A 84 1.74 18.36 20.31
C PHE A 84 1.19 18.43 21.74
N GLY A 85 1.95 18.94 22.71
CA GLY A 85 1.52 19.13 24.09
C GLY A 85 1.65 17.89 24.98
N ALA A 86 2.39 16.87 24.53
CA ALA A 86 2.57 15.62 25.24
C ALA A 86 4.03 15.36 25.60
N ASN A 87 4.26 14.50 26.59
CA ASN A 87 5.61 14.02 26.93
C ASN A 87 5.92 12.66 26.31
N LYS A 88 4.89 11.91 25.93
CA LYS A 88 4.98 10.57 25.35
C LYS A 88 3.93 10.44 24.26
N LEU A 89 4.20 9.62 23.24
CA LEU A 89 3.24 9.36 22.18
C LEU A 89 1.91 8.78 22.71
N SER A 90 1.95 8.02 23.80
CA SER A 90 0.77 7.46 24.46
C SER A 90 -0.19 8.53 25.01
N ASP A 91 0.29 9.76 25.23
CA ASP A 91 -0.52 10.86 25.76
C ASP A 91 -1.12 11.73 24.62
N ILE A 92 -0.76 11.45 23.36
CA ILE A 92 -1.25 12.17 22.18
C ILE A 92 -2.54 11.51 21.70
N ALA A 93 -3.54 12.32 21.35
CA ALA A 93 -4.81 11.82 20.81
C ALA A 93 -4.61 11.18 19.43
N PRO A 94 -5.33 10.09 19.11
CA PRO A 94 -5.23 9.42 17.81
C PRO A 94 -5.45 10.36 16.61
N GLU A 95 -6.32 11.36 16.79
CA GLU A 95 -6.60 12.41 15.80
C GLU A 95 -5.36 13.22 15.40
N GLN A 96 -4.38 13.33 16.30
CA GLN A 96 -3.13 14.07 16.07
C GLN A 96 -2.00 13.20 15.53
N TYR A 97 -2.15 11.86 15.54
CA TYR A 97 -1.13 10.94 15.04
C TYR A 97 -0.81 11.16 13.55
N ALA A 98 -1.82 11.46 12.73
CA ALA A 98 -1.61 11.75 11.31
C ALA A 98 -0.77 13.00 11.08
N ALA A 99 -0.99 14.06 11.87
CA ALA A 99 -0.22 15.28 11.78
C ALA A 99 1.21 15.07 12.33
N LEU A 100 1.35 14.27 13.38
CA LEU A 100 2.64 13.94 13.97
C LEU A 100 3.49 13.10 13.02
N LEU A 101 2.91 12.07 12.39
CA LEU A 101 3.61 11.23 11.40
C LEU A 101 4.14 12.04 10.23
N LYS A 102 3.32 12.91 9.63
CA LYS A 102 3.77 13.76 8.51
C LYS A 102 4.97 14.63 8.88
N GLU A 103 4.97 15.18 10.08
CA GLU A 103 6.06 16.04 10.55
C GLU A 103 7.30 15.22 10.95
N ALA A 104 7.12 13.98 11.41
CA ALA A 104 8.20 13.04 11.66
C ALA A 104 8.86 12.60 10.34
N GLU A 105 8.10 12.24 9.31
CA GLU A 105 8.65 11.89 7.99
C GLU A 105 9.50 13.02 7.38
N ARG A 106 9.13 14.28 7.65
CA ARG A 106 9.88 15.48 7.24
C ARG A 106 11.23 15.66 7.97
N ILE A 107 11.43 14.98 9.11
CA ILE A 107 12.68 15.04 9.88
C ILE A 107 13.66 13.95 9.44
N GLY A 108 13.16 12.79 8.97
CA GLY A 108 13.98 11.67 8.48
C GLY A 108 14.32 11.71 6.98
N THR A 109 14.01 12.81 6.29
CA THR A 109 14.39 13.09 4.89
C THR A 109 15.52 14.11 4.82
#